data_AF-A0A4Q5PT94-F1
#
_entry.id   AF-A0A4Q5PT94-F1
#
_cell.length_a   1.000
_cell.length_b   1.000
_cell.length_c   1.000
_cell.angle_alpha   90.00
_cell.angle_beta   90.00
_cell.angle_gamma   90.00
#
_symmetry.space_group_name_H-M   'P 1'
#
loop_
_entity.id
_entity.type
_entity.pdbx_description
1 polymer ?
#
loop_
_entity_poly.entity_id
_entity_poly.type
_entity_poly.pdbx_seq_one_letter_code
_entity_poly.pdbx_strand_id
1 'polypeptide(L)' 'MSIEGKIKEGAGFVKEELNEHGKDPESKQKAQEGRDLRNEGRVEDGKAPKTSPPGSGHPEK' A
#
# COMPACT_ATOMS: atom_id res chain seq x y z
N MET A 1 4.84 -0.04 -17.74
CA MET A 1 3.94 0.69 -16.82
C MET A 1 2.52 0.46 -17.25
N SER A 2 1.74 -0.19 -16.40
CA SER A 2 0.31 -0.46 -16.60
C SER A 2 -0.51 0.65 -15.93
N ILE A 3 -1.59 1.09 -16.59
CA ILE A 3 -2.53 2.04 -15.99
C ILE A 3 -3.21 1.39 -14.77
N GLU A 4 -3.47 0.09 -14.84
CA GLU A 4 -4.05 -0.70 -13.74
C GLU A 4 -3.11 -0.75 -12.53
N GLY A 5 -1.82 -0.96 -12.76
CA GLY A 5 -0.81 -0.98 -11.69
C GLY A 5 -0.73 0.35 -10.94
N LYS A 6 -0.81 1.48 -11.65
CA LYS A 6 -0.85 2.82 -11.02
C LYS A 6 -2.10 3.06 -10.19
N ILE A 7 -3.25 2.55 -10.65
CA ILE A 7 -4.52 2.65 -9.90
C ILE A 7 -4.43 1.80 -8.62
N LYS A 8 -3.90 0.58 -8.70
CA LYS A 8 -3.69 -0.31 -7.55
C LYS A 8 -2.69 0.29 -6.55
N GLU A 9 -1.58 0.87 -7.03
CA GLU A 9 -0.62 1.61 -6.20
C GLU A 9 -1.29 2.75 -5.42
N GLY A 10 -2.07 3.59 -6.10
CA GLY A 10 -2.74 4.74 -5.50
C GLY A 10 -3.86 4.34 -4.53
N ALA A 11 -4.73 3.40 -4.92
CA ALA A 11 -5.82 2.92 -4.06
C ALA A 11 -5.28 2.19 -2.83
N GLY A 12 -4.22 1.40 -3.00
CA GLY A 12 -3.53 0.72 -1.91
C GLY A 12 -2.91 1.69 -0.91
N PHE A 13 -2.23 2.73 -1.41
CA PHE A 13 -1.66 3.79 -0.57
C PHE A 13 -2.73 4.52 0.26
N VAL A 14 -3.83 4.94 -0.36
CA VAL A 14 -4.92 5.64 0.36
C VAL A 14 -5.52 4.73 1.44
N LYS A 15 -5.73 3.45 1.12
CA LYS A 15 -6.29 2.49 2.08
C LYS A 15 -5.33 2.18 3.24
N GLU A 16 -4.02 2.13 2.96
CA GLU A 16 -2.96 1.98 3.97
C GLU A 16 -2.95 3.19 4.93
N GLU A 17 -2.83 4.41 4.40
CA GLU A 17 -2.74 5.65 5.19
C GLU A 17 -4.01 5.92 6.02
N LEU A 18 -5.20 5.63 5.48
CA LEU A 18 -6.46 5.83 6.21
C LEU A 18 -6.61 4.93 7.45
N ASN A 19 -5.96 3.76 7.45
CA ASN A 19 -6.12 2.76 8.49
C ASN A 19 -4.84 2.55 9.34
N GLU A 20 -3.72 3.15 8.94
CA GLU A 20 -2.41 3.11 9.61
C GLU A 20 -2.48 3.44 11.10
N HIS A 21 -3.27 4.45 11.47
CA HIS A 21 -3.37 4.93 12.86
C HIS A 21 -4.45 4.22 13.67
N GLY A 22 -5.24 3.33 13.06
CA GLY A 22 -6.27 2.58 13.76
C GLY A 22 -5.65 1.50 14.65
N LYS A 23 -6.04 1.50 15.93
CA LYS A 23 -5.51 0.55 16.93
C LYS A 23 -6.22 -0.80 16.91
N ASP A 24 -7.41 -0.84 16.31
CA ASP A 24 -8.25 -2.02 16.24
C ASP A 24 -7.74 -3.04 15.20
N PRO A 25 -7.99 -4.35 15.42
CA PRO A 25 -7.55 -5.40 14.50
C PRO A 25 -8.03 -5.22 13.07
N GLU A 26 -9.23 -4.67 12.89
CA GLU A 26 -9.83 -4.39 11.58
C GLU A 26 -9.08 -3.29 10.83
N SER A 27 -8.65 -2.23 11.52
CA SER A 27 -7.83 -1.17 10.92
C SER A 27 -6.46 -1.71 10.50
N LYS A 28 -5.85 -2.57 11.32
CA LYS A 28 -4.59 -3.23 10.96
C LYS A 28 -4.73 -4.13 9.73
N GLN A 29 -5.84 -4.86 9.61
CA GLN A 29 -6.13 -5.65 8.41
C GLN A 29 -6.31 -4.77 7.18
N LYS A 30 -7.11 -3.69 7.27
CA LYS A 30 -7.32 -2.76 6.16
C LYS A 30 -6.02 -2.07 5.71
N ALA A 31 -5.15 -1.74 6.64
CA ALA A 31 -3.82 -1.19 6.32
C ALA A 31 -2.95 -2.20 5.57
N GLN A 32 -2.97 -3.47 5.99
CA GLN A 32 -2.27 -4.55 5.30
C GLN A 32 -2.85 -4.82 3.90
N GLU A 33 -4.17 -4.82 3.75
CA GLU A 33 -4.84 -4.95 2.44
C GLU A 33 -4.48 -3.81 1.50
N GLY A 34 -4.39 -2.57 2.01
CA GLY A 34 -3.92 -1.43 1.24
C GLY A 34 -2.49 -1.63 0.74
N ARG A 35 -1.61 -2.12 1.60
CA ARG A 35 -0.22 -2.41 1.26
C ARG A 35 -0.07 -3.54 0.25
N ASP A 36 -0.87 -4.60 0.37
CA ASP A 36 -0.88 -5.71 -0.57
C ASP A 36 -1.32 -5.24 -1.96
N LEU A 37 -2.39 -4.44 -2.03
CA LEU A 37 -2.86 -3.83 -3.28
C LEU A 37 -1.82 -2.86 -3.88
N ARG A 38 -1.14 -2.08 -3.03
CA ARG A 38 -0.06 -1.20 -3.47
C ARG A 38 1.12 -1.99 -4.02
N ASN A 39 1.49 -3.10 -3.37
CA ASN A 39 2.57 -3.99 -3.82
C ASN A 39 2.22 -4.73 -5.10
N GLU A 40 0.96 -5.14 -5.27
CA GLU A 40 0.46 -5.72 -6.52
C GLU A 40 0.63 -4.72 -7.68
N GLY A 41 0.20 -3.47 -7.48
CA GLY A 41 0.39 -2.42 -8.47
C GLY A 41 1.86 -2.16 -8.83
N ARG A 42 2.76 -2.22 -7.83
CA ARG A 42 4.21 -2.10 -8.05
C ARG A 42 4.76 -3.24 -8.90
N VAL A 43 4.39 -4.47 -8.58
CA VAL A 43 4.83 -5.67 -9.31
C VAL A 43 4.34 -5.63 -10.76
N GLU A 44 3.09 -5.22 -10.99
CA GLU A 44 2.53 -5.01 -12.34
C GLU A 44 3.26 -3.93 -13.14
N ASP A 45 3.75 -2.91 -12.44
CA ASP A 45 4.59 -1.86 -13.02
C ASP A 45 6.07 -2.27 -13.18
N GLY A 46 6.45 -3.49 -12.78
CA GLY A 46 7.83 -4.00 -12.81
C GLY A 46 8.73 -3.43 -11.71
N LYS A 47 8.15 -2.80 -10.68
CA LYS A 47 8.85 -2.26 -9.51
C LYS A 47 8.90 -3.30 -8.39
N ALA A 48 9.95 -3.26 -7.57
CA ALA A 48 10.03 -4.11 -6.39
C ALA A 48 8.93 -3.75 -5.36
N PRO A 49 8.31 -4.75 -4.70
CA PRO A 49 7.33 -4.52 -3.64
C PRO A 49 7.98 -3.87 -2.40
N LYS A 50 7.18 -3.16 -1.61
CA LYS A 50 7.60 -2.58 -0.33
C LYS A 50 7.56 -3.66 0.76
N THR A 51 8.68 -3.82 1.47
CA THR A 51 8.83 -4.77 2.59
C THR A 51 8.85 -4.11 3.97
N SER A 52 8.92 -2.77 4.03
CA SER A 52 8.83 -1.94 5.25
C SER A 52 7.45 -2.00 5.92
N PRO A 53 7.32 -2.03 7.25
CA PRO A 53 6.02 -2.08 7.92
C PRO A 53 5.12 -0.88 7.57
N PRO A 54 3.78 -1.05 7.56
CA PRO A 54 2.83 0.06 7.38
C PRO A 54 3.10 1.20 8.37
N GLY A 55 2.93 2.44 7.95
CA GLY A 55 3.22 3.62 8.78
C GLY A 55 4.69 3.85 9.14
N SER A 56 5.61 3.18 8.45
CA SER A 56 7.03 3.52 8.51
C SER A 56 7.37 4.85 7.82
N GLY A 57 6.37 5.58 7.32
CA GLY A 57 6.51 6.93 6.79
C GLY A 57 7.57 7.02 5.71
N HIS A 58 7.61 6.05 4.78
CA HIS A 58 8.65 6.00 3.76
C HIS A 58 8.51 7.23 2.85
N PRO A 59 9.43 8.21 2.91
CA PRO A 59 9.41 9.30 1.95
C PRO A 59 9.87 8.69 0.63
N GLU A 60 8.94 8.43 -0.28
CA GLU A 60 9.30 8.12 -1.66
C GLU A 60 9.95 9.38 -2.25
N LYS A 61 11.28 9.46 -2.16
CA LYS A 61 12.11 10.32 -3.01
C LYS A 61 12.32 9.66 -4.36
#